data_AF-A0A662P8W7-F1
#
_entry.id   AF-A0A662P8W7-F1
#
_cell.length_a   1.000
_cell.length_b   1.000
_cell.length_c   1.000
_cell.angle_alpha   90.00
_cell.angle_beta   90.00
_cell.angle_gamma   90.00
#
_symmetry.space_group_name_H-M   'P 1'
#
loop_
_entity.id
_entity.type
_entity.pdbx_description
1 polymer ?
#
loop_
_entity_poly.entity_id
_entity_poly.type
_entity_poly.pdbx_seq_one_letter_code
_entity_poly.pdbx_strand_id
1 'polypeptide(L)'
;VEERDIFYRGICNNLELLPGARKLLYELKNKNIKLGVASSTSRGNLNFFLPKLGLQDYFDHILAGNEVTRGKPHPEIYLTICDHLNIKPSYCVGIEDTDKGINALKSANMKAVAVTLTNRKKYDFSKADLIVRSLEELNWSKIKALF
;
A
#
# COMPACT_ATOMS: atom_id res chain seq x y z
N VAL A 1 -5.94 11.81 15.43
CA VAL A 1 -6.61 10.88 14.47
C VAL A 1 -7.86 11.55 13.91
N GLU A 2 -8.73 12.11 14.74
CA GLU A 2 -9.96 12.82 14.30
C GLU A 2 -9.72 13.98 13.33
N GLU A 3 -8.81 14.92 13.60
CA GLU A 3 -8.59 16.07 12.70
C GLU A 3 -8.18 15.66 11.28
N ARG A 4 -7.34 14.61 11.18
CA ARG A 4 -6.90 14.08 9.88
C ARG A 4 -8.03 13.39 9.13
N ASP A 5 -8.91 12.69 9.87
CA ASP A 5 -10.09 12.03 9.30
C ASP A 5 -11.12 13.06 8.82
N ILE A 6 -11.33 14.15 9.57
CA ILE A 6 -12.15 15.28 9.16
C ILE A 6 -11.59 15.92 7.89
N PHE A 7 -10.27 16.17 7.85
CA PHE A 7 -9.60 16.70 6.66
C PHE A 7 -9.82 15.79 5.44
N TYR A 8 -9.57 14.49 5.56
CA TYR A 8 -9.77 13.54 4.46
C TYR A 8 -11.22 13.49 3.97
N ARG A 9 -12.19 13.55 4.88
CA ARG A 9 -13.62 13.60 4.52
C ARG A 9 -13.97 14.92 3.82
N GLY A 10 -13.37 16.04 4.24
CA GLY A 10 -13.58 17.35 3.63
C GLY A 10 -13.12 17.44 2.17
N ILE A 11 -12.06 16.72 1.80
CA ILE A 11 -11.53 16.68 0.42
C ILE A 11 -12.11 15.55 -0.44
N CYS A 12 -13.08 14.78 0.08
CA CYS A 12 -13.48 13.51 -0.53
C CYS A 12 -14.17 13.61 -1.90
N ASN A 13 -14.67 14.78 -2.27
CA ASN A 13 -15.35 15.00 -3.55
C ASN A 13 -14.40 14.98 -4.75
N ASN A 14 -13.09 15.10 -4.54
CA ASN A 14 -12.06 15.14 -5.59
C ASN A 14 -11.04 13.99 -5.44
N LEU A 15 -11.49 12.83 -4.96
CA LEU A 15 -10.59 11.68 -4.81
C LEU A 15 -10.40 10.95 -6.13
N GLU A 16 -9.18 11.03 -6.64
CA GLU A 16 -8.75 10.29 -7.81
C GLU A 16 -7.76 9.20 -7.42
N LEU A 17 -7.83 8.08 -8.12
CA LEU A 17 -6.83 7.05 -8.03
C LEU A 17 -5.52 7.54 -8.66
N LEU A 18 -4.39 7.12 -8.09
CA LEU A 18 -3.11 7.29 -8.78
C LEU A 18 -3.18 6.66 -10.18
N PRO A 19 -2.60 7.31 -11.21
CA PRO A 19 -2.56 6.75 -12.55
C PRO A 19 -2.02 5.32 -12.53
N GLY A 20 -2.73 4.40 -13.18
CA GLY A 20 -2.38 2.98 -13.25
C GLY A 20 -2.89 2.09 -12.11
N ALA A 21 -3.40 2.65 -11.00
CA ALA A 21 -3.82 1.85 -9.83
C ALA A 21 -4.87 0.77 -10.18
N ARG A 22 -5.97 1.17 -10.83
CA ARG A 22 -7.05 0.23 -11.18
C ARG A 22 -6.59 -0.84 -12.16
N LYS A 23 -5.78 -0.45 -13.16
CA LYS A 23 -5.20 -1.37 -14.15
C LYS A 23 -4.34 -2.43 -13.46
N LEU A 24 -3.46 -2.00 -12.55
CA LEU A 24 -2.57 -2.90 -11.81
C LEU A 24 -3.36 -3.85 -10.91
N LEU A 25 -4.33 -3.35 -10.15
CA LEU A 25 -5.18 -4.18 -9.28
C LEU A 25 -5.96 -5.24 -10.07
N TYR A 26 -6.53 -4.85 -11.23
CA TYR A 26 -7.22 -5.77 -12.12
C TYR A 26 -6.29 -6.86 -12.67
N GLU A 27 -5.10 -6.50 -13.12
CA GLU A 27 -4.10 -7.45 -13.61
C GLU A 27 -3.71 -8.47 -12.52
N LEU A 28 -3.39 -7.98 -11.32
CA LEU A 28 -2.97 -8.83 -10.20
C LEU A 28 -4.09 -9.78 -9.74
N LYS A 29 -5.34 -9.29 -9.69
CA LYS A 29 -6.51 -10.12 -9.37
C LYS A 29 -6.72 -11.22 -10.41
N ASN A 30 -6.61 -10.91 -11.70
CA ASN A 30 -6.71 -11.90 -12.78
C ASN A 30 -5.57 -12.95 -12.78
N LYS A 31 -4.46 -12.64 -12.11
CA LYS A 31 -3.34 -13.58 -11.88
C LYS A 31 -3.48 -14.35 -10.57
N ASN A 32 -4.58 -14.21 -9.84
CA ASN A 32 -4.83 -14.82 -8.53
C ASN A 32 -3.77 -14.44 -7.48
N ILE A 33 -3.20 -13.24 -7.59
CA ILE A 33 -2.28 -12.71 -6.57
C ILE A 33 -3.11 -12.19 -5.40
N LYS A 34 -2.71 -12.55 -4.18
CA LYS A 34 -3.32 -12.04 -2.95
C LYS A 34 -2.97 -10.57 -2.75
N LEU A 35 -3.98 -9.75 -2.46
CA LEU A 35 -3.85 -8.31 -2.35
C LEU A 35 -4.25 -7.85 -0.95
N GLY A 36 -3.39 -7.04 -0.32
CA GLY A 36 -3.64 -6.46 0.99
C GLY A 36 -3.47 -4.95 1.01
N VAL A 37 -4.19 -4.27 1.91
CA VAL A 37 -3.98 -2.84 2.21
C VAL A 37 -3.43 -2.68 3.62
N ALA A 38 -2.24 -2.09 3.74
CA ALA A 38 -1.67 -1.62 5.00
C ALA A 38 -1.63 -0.09 5.01
N SER A 39 -2.54 0.56 5.73
CA SER A 39 -2.61 2.03 5.77
C SER A 39 -2.36 2.57 7.17
N SER A 40 -1.64 3.70 7.29
CA SER A 40 -1.49 4.42 8.55
C SER A 40 -2.73 5.26 8.93
N THR A 41 -3.85 5.09 8.22
CA THR A 41 -5.13 5.77 8.45
C THR A 41 -6.09 4.97 9.32
N SER A 42 -7.18 5.58 9.75
CA SER A 42 -8.18 4.90 10.58
C SER A 42 -9.02 3.90 9.76
N ARG A 43 -9.56 2.88 10.43
CA ARG A 43 -10.56 1.97 9.84
C ARG A 43 -11.75 2.73 9.26
N GLY A 44 -12.19 3.80 9.94
CA GLY A 44 -13.28 4.65 9.47
C GLY A 44 -13.01 5.31 8.11
N ASN A 45 -11.78 5.75 7.86
CA ASN A 45 -11.40 6.29 6.55
C ASN A 45 -11.34 5.19 5.47
N LEU A 46 -10.77 4.03 5.77
CA LEU A 46 -10.72 2.92 4.79
C LEU A 46 -12.13 2.47 4.39
N ASN A 47 -13.02 2.30 5.37
CA ASN A 47 -14.43 1.93 5.14
C ASN A 47 -15.19 2.99 4.34
N PHE A 48 -14.76 4.26 4.39
CA PHE A 48 -15.38 5.33 3.63
C PHE A 48 -14.82 5.44 2.21
N PHE A 49 -13.50 5.33 2.02
CA PHE A 49 -12.87 5.59 0.72
C PHE A 49 -12.86 4.38 -0.21
N LEU A 50 -12.59 3.16 0.29
CA LEU A 50 -12.45 1.99 -0.57
C LEU A 50 -13.74 1.64 -1.33
N PRO A 51 -14.95 1.71 -0.72
CA PRO A 51 -16.20 1.50 -1.46
C PRO A 51 -16.47 2.62 -2.48
N LYS A 52 -16.25 3.89 -2.10
CA LYS A 52 -16.44 5.04 -3.00
C LYS A 52 -15.55 4.98 -4.24
N LEU A 53 -14.33 4.47 -4.08
CA LEU A 53 -13.39 4.27 -5.18
C LEU A 53 -13.62 2.94 -5.93
N GLY A 54 -14.60 2.13 -5.52
CA GLY A 54 -14.85 0.81 -6.11
C GLY A 54 -13.61 -0.09 -6.05
N LEU A 55 -12.91 -0.08 -4.91
CA LEU A 55 -11.68 -0.84 -4.66
C LEU A 55 -11.83 -1.92 -3.58
N GLN A 56 -12.89 -1.90 -2.79
CA GLN A 56 -13.10 -2.81 -1.66
C GLN A 56 -12.91 -4.28 -2.07
N ASP A 57 -13.49 -4.68 -3.20
CA ASP A 57 -13.52 -6.08 -3.65
C ASP A 57 -12.21 -6.56 -4.31
N TYR A 58 -11.18 -5.72 -4.36
CA TYR A 58 -9.86 -6.13 -4.86
C TYR A 58 -8.98 -6.73 -3.77
N PHE A 59 -9.24 -6.44 -2.50
CA PHE A 59 -8.33 -6.79 -1.41
C PHE A 59 -8.85 -7.96 -0.59
N ASP A 60 -8.00 -8.97 -0.39
CA ASP A 60 -8.26 -10.13 0.47
C ASP A 60 -8.21 -9.75 1.96
N HIS A 61 -7.41 -8.74 2.31
CA HIS A 61 -7.33 -8.24 3.68
C HIS A 61 -6.97 -6.74 3.73
N ILE A 62 -7.56 -6.03 4.69
CA ILE A 62 -7.37 -4.58 4.86
C ILE A 62 -7.10 -4.33 6.33
N LEU A 63 -5.97 -3.68 6.63
CA LEU A 63 -5.54 -3.33 7.98
C LEU A 63 -5.27 -1.83 8.09
N ALA A 64 -5.90 -1.22 9.09
CA ALA A 64 -5.79 0.18 9.42
C ALA A 64 -4.72 0.44 10.48
N GLY A 65 -4.22 1.68 10.53
CA GLY A 65 -3.12 2.06 11.41
C GLY A 65 -3.52 2.13 12.88
N ASN A 66 -4.82 2.29 13.15
CA ASN A 66 -5.37 2.24 14.52
C ASN A 66 -5.70 0.80 14.98
N GLU A 67 -5.37 -0.21 14.18
CA GLU A 67 -5.52 -1.64 14.52
C GLU A 67 -4.18 -2.32 14.82
N VAL A 68 -3.09 -1.54 14.84
CA VAL A 68 -1.74 -1.98 15.23
C VAL A 68 -1.23 -1.15 16.39
N THR A 69 -0.38 -1.76 17.21
CA THR A 69 0.28 -1.10 18.35
C THR A 69 1.40 -0.19 17.88
N ARG A 70 2.16 -0.60 16.85
CA ARG A 70 3.29 0.15 16.31
C ARG A 70 3.10 0.44 14.83
N GLY A 71 2.94 1.73 14.51
CA GLY A 71 2.87 2.21 13.13
C GLY A 71 4.23 2.18 12.40
N LYS A 72 4.19 2.38 11.08
CA LYS A 72 5.37 2.52 10.22
C LYS A 72 6.32 3.60 10.80
N PRO A 73 7.64 3.36 10.90
CA PRO A 73 8.43 2.36 10.19
C PRO A 73 8.49 0.98 10.84
N HIS A 74 7.75 0.71 11.92
CA HIS A 74 7.68 -0.63 12.48
C HIS A 74 6.99 -1.61 11.50
N PRO A 75 7.47 -2.86 11.33
CA PRO A 75 6.94 -3.81 10.34
C PRO A 75 5.59 -4.44 10.71
N GLU A 76 5.10 -4.24 11.94
CA GLU A 76 3.91 -4.90 12.50
C GLU A 76 2.72 -4.93 11.54
N ILE A 77 2.35 -3.80 10.94
CA ILE A 77 1.22 -3.75 10.01
C ILE A 77 1.39 -4.68 8.80
N TYR A 78 2.60 -4.89 8.29
CA TYR A 78 2.83 -5.80 7.17
C TYR A 78 2.90 -7.26 7.61
N LEU A 79 3.53 -7.52 8.76
CA LEU A 79 3.58 -8.86 9.35
C LEU A 79 2.17 -9.37 9.68
N THR A 80 1.32 -8.52 10.28
CA THR A 80 -0.07 -8.85 10.59
C THR A 80 -0.87 -9.18 9.32
N ILE A 81 -0.70 -8.42 8.23
CA ILE A 81 -1.36 -8.76 6.95
C ILE A 81 -0.85 -10.10 6.41
N CYS A 82 0.46 -10.34 6.44
CA CYS A 82 1.05 -11.61 6.02
C CYS A 82 0.48 -12.80 6.81
N ASP A 83 0.33 -12.66 8.13
CA ASP A 83 -0.26 -13.69 8.99
C ASP A 83 -1.72 -13.96 8.63
N HIS A 84 -2.53 -12.90 8.43
CA HIS A 84 -3.93 -13.04 8.01
C HIS A 84 -4.10 -13.70 6.63
N LEU A 85 -3.17 -13.43 5.71
CA LEU A 85 -3.17 -14.02 4.37
C LEU A 85 -2.48 -15.38 4.31
N ASN A 86 -1.83 -15.81 5.39
CA ASN A 86 -0.99 -17.01 5.47
C ASN A 86 0.12 -17.03 4.40
N ILE A 87 0.84 -15.90 4.25
CA ILE A 87 1.93 -15.74 3.27
C ILE A 87 3.21 -15.30 3.99
N LYS A 88 4.34 -15.95 3.69
CA LYS A 88 5.64 -15.52 4.22
C LYS A 88 6.01 -14.12 3.68
N PRO A 89 6.46 -13.18 4.53
CA PRO A 89 6.83 -11.84 4.08
C PRO A 89 7.87 -11.79 2.94
N SER A 90 8.78 -12.76 2.91
CA SER A 90 9.79 -12.90 1.85
C SER A 90 9.23 -13.23 0.46
N TYR A 91 7.94 -13.54 0.34
CA TYR A 91 7.23 -13.71 -0.93
C TYR A 91 6.32 -12.52 -1.28
N CYS A 92 6.37 -11.45 -0.48
CA CYS A 92 5.51 -10.31 -0.67
C CYS A 92 6.28 -9.11 -1.24
N VAL A 93 5.57 -8.30 -2.01
CA VAL A 93 6.02 -7.00 -2.50
C VAL A 93 5.08 -5.95 -1.92
N GLY A 94 5.63 -4.94 -1.24
CA GLY A 94 4.89 -3.76 -0.82
C GLY A 94 5.13 -2.57 -1.75
N ILE A 95 4.09 -1.77 -1.96
CA ILE A 95 4.15 -0.54 -2.75
C ILE A 95 3.88 0.64 -1.83
N GLU A 96 4.80 1.60 -1.76
CA GLU A 96 4.79 2.70 -0.80
C GLU A 96 5.24 4.03 -1.41
N ASP A 97 4.82 5.15 -0.81
CA ASP A 97 5.17 6.51 -1.24
C ASP A 97 5.89 7.32 -0.16
N THR A 98 6.31 6.66 0.94
CA THR A 98 7.04 7.26 2.06
C THR A 98 8.28 6.45 2.47
N ASP A 99 9.31 7.10 3.00
CA ASP A 99 10.49 6.44 3.58
C ASP A 99 10.12 5.52 4.75
N LYS A 100 9.20 5.94 5.63
CA LYS A 100 8.71 5.13 6.75
C LYS A 100 8.06 3.84 6.26
N GLY A 101 7.28 3.91 5.19
CA GLY A 101 6.69 2.74 4.55
C GLY A 101 7.72 1.80 3.96
N ILE A 102 8.68 2.32 3.20
CA ILE A 102 9.79 1.53 2.67
C ILE A 102 10.58 0.85 3.80
N ASN A 103 10.94 1.59 4.85
CA ASN A 103 11.65 1.03 6.00
C ASN A 103 10.86 -0.08 6.71
N ALA A 104 9.54 0.08 6.84
CA ALA A 104 8.68 -0.96 7.42
C ALA A 104 8.65 -2.23 6.55
N LEU A 105 8.56 -2.10 5.22
CA LEU A 105 8.62 -3.23 4.30
C LEU A 105 9.96 -3.98 4.40
N LYS A 106 11.08 -3.25 4.40
CA LYS A 106 12.41 -3.87 4.54
C LYS A 106 12.58 -4.55 5.89
N SER A 107 12.08 -3.94 6.97
CA SER A 107 12.10 -4.54 8.31
C SER A 107 11.22 -5.79 8.42
N ALA A 108 10.20 -5.91 7.57
CA ALA A 108 9.37 -7.11 7.44
C ALA A 108 9.99 -8.18 6.54
N ASN A 109 11.18 -7.97 5.97
CA ASN A 109 11.80 -8.84 4.97
C ASN A 109 10.98 -8.98 3.66
N MET A 110 10.30 -7.91 3.25
CA MET A 110 9.56 -7.84 1.98
C MET A 110 10.38 -7.11 0.90
N LYS A 111 10.02 -7.32 -0.37
CA LYS A 111 10.46 -6.44 -1.46
C LYS A 111 9.66 -5.14 -1.40
N ALA A 112 10.32 -4.01 -1.68
CA ALA A 112 9.74 -2.68 -1.57
C ALA A 112 9.80 -1.94 -2.90
N VAL A 113 8.64 -1.48 -3.38
CA VAL A 113 8.51 -0.59 -4.54
C VAL A 113 8.13 0.79 -4.06
N ALA A 114 8.93 1.79 -4.42
CA ALA A 114 8.63 3.20 -4.14
C ALA A 114 7.89 3.84 -5.32
N VAL A 115 6.78 4.52 -5.06
CA VAL A 115 6.04 5.34 -6.03
C VAL A 115 6.23 6.81 -5.69
N THR A 116 6.83 7.56 -6.61
CA THR A 116 7.37 8.89 -6.28
C THR A 116 6.54 10.06 -6.82
N LEU A 117 5.40 9.82 -7.48
CA LEU A 117 4.59 10.85 -8.15
C LEU A 117 4.34 12.09 -7.28
N THR A 118 4.00 11.88 -6.01
CA THR A 118 3.60 12.93 -5.06
C THR A 118 4.71 13.38 -4.13
N ASN A 119 5.71 12.54 -3.86
CA ASN A 119 6.64 12.74 -2.73
C ASN A 119 8.14 12.68 -3.10
N ARG A 120 8.50 12.71 -4.40
CA ARG A 120 9.89 12.50 -4.87
C ARG A 120 10.98 13.29 -4.13
N LYS A 121 10.72 14.56 -3.77
CA LYS A 121 11.71 15.43 -3.10
C LYS A 121 11.65 15.38 -1.56
N LYS A 122 10.65 14.68 -1.01
CA LYS A 122 10.32 14.73 0.42
C LYS A 122 10.99 13.62 1.22
N TYR A 123 11.20 12.46 0.59
CA TYR A 123 11.65 11.25 1.27
C TYR A 123 12.83 10.63 0.54
N ASP A 124 13.66 9.90 1.28
CA ASP A 124 14.70 9.05 0.71
C ASP A 124 14.12 7.66 0.40
N PHE A 125 14.21 7.27 -0.86
CA PHE A 125 13.74 5.99 -1.38
C PHE A 125 14.89 5.02 -1.70
N SER A 126 16.14 5.34 -1.31
CA SER A 126 17.34 4.55 -1.60
C SER A 126 17.28 3.09 -1.16
N LYS A 127 16.44 2.76 -0.17
CA LYS A 127 16.23 1.39 0.34
C LYS A 127 15.21 0.57 -0.44
N ALA A 128 14.49 1.16 -1.40
CA ALA A 128 13.52 0.43 -2.21
C ALA A 128 14.24 -0.49 -3.21
N ASP A 129 13.66 -1.66 -3.49
CA ASP A 129 14.17 -2.59 -4.50
C ASP A 129 13.83 -2.11 -5.93
N LEU A 130 12.78 -1.29 -6.08
CA LEU A 130 12.41 -0.63 -7.33
C LEU A 130 11.81 0.74 -7.03
N ILE A 131 12.19 1.75 -7.81
CA ILE A 131 11.63 3.10 -7.73
C ILE A 131 10.95 3.41 -9.06
N VAL A 132 9.66 3.75 -9.01
CA VAL A 132 8.87 4.20 -10.15
C VAL A 132 8.30 5.59 -9.89
N ARG A 133 7.98 6.32 -10.96
CA ARG A 133 7.27 7.59 -10.84
C ARG A 133 5.77 7.32 -10.68
N SER A 134 5.19 6.41 -11.46
CA SER A 134 3.74 6.13 -11.50
C SER A 134 3.46 4.63 -11.38
N LEU A 135 2.24 4.25 -10.96
CA LEU A 135 1.82 2.84 -10.98
C LEU A 135 1.62 2.32 -12.42
N GLU A 136 1.51 3.21 -13.41
CA GLU A 136 1.50 2.86 -14.84
C GLU A 136 2.78 2.15 -15.29
N GLU A 137 3.87 2.36 -14.58
CA GLU A 137 5.14 1.69 -14.85
C GLU A 137 5.21 0.29 -14.28
N LEU A 138 4.21 -0.15 -13.51
CA LEU A 138 4.16 -1.49 -12.91
C LEU A 138 3.19 -2.39 -13.68
N ASN A 139 3.54 -3.67 -13.69
CA ASN A 139 2.72 -4.79 -14.14
C ASN A 139 3.20 -6.05 -13.42
N TRP A 140 2.52 -7.18 -13.62
CA TRP A 140 2.90 -8.43 -12.98
C TRP A 140 4.33 -8.86 -13.33
N SER A 141 4.75 -8.69 -14.59
CA SER A 141 6.09 -9.10 -15.03
C SER A 141 7.20 -8.36 -14.27
N LYS A 142 7.06 -7.04 -14.08
CA LYS A 142 8.02 -6.23 -13.32
C LYS A 142 8.02 -6.56 -11.84
N ILE A 143 6.84 -6.78 -11.24
CA ILE A 143 6.72 -7.17 -9.83
C ILE A 143 7.37 -8.54 -9.60
N LYS A 144 7.10 -9.51 -10.48
CA LYS A 144 7.66 -10.86 -10.39
C LYS A 144 9.19 -10.86 -10.50
N ALA A 145 9.77 -9.97 -11.30
CA ALA A 145 11.22 -9.87 -11.49
C ALA A 145 12.01 -9.39 -10.25
N LEU A 146 11.33 -9.05 -9.15
CA LEU A 146 11.98 -8.69 -7.88
C LEU A 146 12.45 -9.90 -7.05
N PHE A 147 12.01 -11.11 -7.43
CA PHE A 147 12.40 -12.40 -6.83
C PHE A 147 13.34 -13.15 -7.77
#